data_AF-A0A7C3UJ28-F1
#
_entry.id   AF-A0A7C3UJ28-F1
#
_cell.length_a   1.000
_cell.length_b   1.000
_cell.length_c   1.000
_cell.angle_alpha   90.00
_cell.angle_beta   90.00
_cell.angle_gamma   90.00
#
_symmetry.space_group_name_H-M   'P 1'
#
loop_
_entity.id
_entity.type
_entity.pdbx_description
1 polymer ?
#
loop_
_entity_poly.entity_id
_entity_poly.type
_entity_poly.pdbx_seq_one_letter_code
_entity_poly.pdbx_strand_id
1 'polypeptide(L)'
;MKIVSIISGIIILLLAVFSLWLVETIKVKDSEILSLKENISTMQENLLSTKEELERIKSLFNNLTRSKESTLRNPSWEELKTFLEADDTNKLVYNEKSFDCTGFALELFKRARANGFRVGIVELVFEDNRSAHLLNVFQTTDRGVVFIDVTGNENGTGKDKVGYVEVGKPYGTIDLENIREMFIDCTISCSELSRALNYAYYSNIFSYNYFSAVENCIELYKHCVDEYNKAVEDFNKGRSSYTFSQLNTWYNNLQTLRNYVVSENFYILSKIDSPVKSVQILW
;
A
#
# COMPACT_ATOMS: atom_id res chain seq x y z
N MET A 1 73.62 -56.64 -46.03
CA MET A 1 72.34 -56.76 -46.76
C MET A 1 71.18 -57.37 -45.95
N LYS A 2 71.40 -58.36 -45.05
CA LYS A 2 70.30 -59.01 -44.28
C LYS A 2 69.64 -58.14 -43.19
N ILE A 3 70.37 -57.24 -42.52
CA ILE A 3 69.86 -56.40 -41.42
C ILE A 3 68.86 -55.33 -41.92
N VAL A 4 69.12 -54.73 -43.08
CA VAL A 4 68.25 -53.70 -43.69
C VAL A 4 66.87 -54.27 -44.08
N SER A 5 66.83 -55.53 -44.55
CA SER A 5 65.57 -56.19 -44.91
C SER A 5 64.69 -56.53 -43.70
N ILE A 6 65.29 -56.85 -42.55
CA ILE A 6 64.57 -57.16 -41.31
C ILE A 6 64.00 -55.87 -40.69
N ILE A 7 64.80 -54.79 -40.65
CA ILE A 7 64.36 -53.48 -40.16
C ILE A 7 63.21 -52.93 -41.02
N SER A 8 63.32 -53.06 -42.36
CA SER A 8 62.24 -52.65 -43.27
C SER A 8 60.95 -53.45 -43.03
N GLY A 9 61.03 -54.76 -42.78
CA GLY A 9 59.86 -55.58 -42.48
C GLY A 9 59.18 -55.22 -41.15
N ILE A 10 59.96 -54.91 -40.11
CA ILE A 10 59.45 -54.47 -38.81
C ILE A 10 58.76 -53.11 -38.91
N ILE A 11 59.34 -52.17 -39.66
CA ILE A 11 58.74 -50.84 -39.89
C ILE A 11 57.40 -50.97 -40.62
N ILE A 12 57.32 -51.80 -41.67
CA ILE A 12 56.06 -52.03 -42.41
C ILE A 12 55.00 -52.65 -41.50
N LEU A 13 55.37 -53.61 -40.65
CA LEU A 13 54.45 -54.22 -39.70
C LEU A 13 53.94 -53.23 -38.65
N LEU A 14 54.83 -52.40 -38.08
CA LEU A 14 54.46 -51.36 -37.12
C LEU A 14 53.54 -50.30 -37.74
N LEU A 15 53.80 -49.92 -38.99
CA LEU A 15 52.91 -49.02 -39.75
C LEU A 15 51.54 -49.65 -39.98
N ALA A 16 51.48 -50.95 -40.32
CA ALA A 16 50.23 -51.66 -40.50
C ALA A 16 49.42 -51.74 -39.18
N VAL A 17 50.07 -52.09 -38.06
CA VAL A 17 49.42 -52.14 -36.73
C VAL A 17 48.94 -50.75 -36.29
N PHE A 18 49.77 -49.72 -36.48
CA PHE A 18 49.38 -48.34 -36.16
C PHE A 18 48.19 -47.90 -37.03
N SER A 19 48.20 -48.20 -38.33
CA SER A 19 47.10 -47.87 -39.23
C SER A 19 45.79 -48.55 -38.82
N LEU A 20 45.85 -49.81 -38.36
CA LEU A 20 44.69 -50.57 -37.91
C LEU A 20 44.11 -49.96 -36.61
N TRP A 21 44.97 -49.64 -35.65
CA TRP A 21 44.60 -48.97 -34.40
C TRP A 21 43.97 -47.60 -34.67
N LEU A 22 44.51 -46.85 -35.64
CA LEU A 22 44.01 -45.54 -36.03
C LEU A 22 42.61 -45.64 -36.65
N VAL A 23 42.37 -46.64 -37.50
CA VAL A 23 41.05 -46.92 -38.10
C VAL A 23 40.03 -47.30 -37.03
N GLU A 24 40.40 -48.14 -36.07
CA GLU A 24 39.49 -48.52 -34.97
C GLU A 24 39.14 -47.32 -34.07
N THR A 25 40.14 -46.49 -33.76
CA THR A 25 39.95 -45.25 -32.99
C THR A 25 39.04 -44.26 -33.72
N ILE A 26 39.20 -44.10 -35.03
CA ILE A 26 38.33 -43.24 -35.85
C ILE A 26 36.89 -43.75 -35.81
N LYS A 27 36.66 -45.06 -35.98
CA LYS A 27 35.31 -45.64 -35.96
C LYS A 27 34.58 -45.39 -34.63
N VAL A 28 35.27 -45.54 -33.50
CA VAL A 28 34.69 -45.27 -32.18
C VAL A 28 34.31 -43.79 -32.06
N LYS A 29 35.20 -42.88 -32.49
CA LYS A 29 34.94 -41.43 -32.45
C LYS A 29 33.81 -41.03 -33.39
N ASP A 30 33.70 -41.63 -34.57
CA ASP A 30 32.60 -41.39 -35.51
C ASP A 30 31.26 -41.82 -34.89
N SER A 31 31.21 -42.96 -34.20
CA SER A 31 30.02 -43.41 -33.48
C SER A 31 29.62 -42.47 -32.35
N GLU A 32 30.58 -41.96 -31.57
CA GLU A 32 30.35 -40.97 -30.51
C GLU A 32 29.84 -39.64 -31.09
N ILE A 33 30.40 -39.18 -32.20
CA ILE A 33 29.96 -37.95 -32.87
C ILE A 33 28.52 -38.11 -33.38
N LEU A 34 28.16 -39.29 -33.89
CA LEU A 34 26.82 -39.54 -34.41
C LEU A 34 25.77 -39.54 -33.29
N SER A 35 26.06 -40.20 -32.15
CA SER A 35 25.15 -40.19 -31.00
C SER A 35 25.04 -38.81 -30.36
N LEU A 36 26.13 -38.04 -30.30
CA LEU A 36 26.10 -36.64 -29.84
C LEU A 36 25.24 -35.76 -30.75
N LYS A 37 25.32 -35.93 -32.07
CA LYS A 37 24.48 -35.19 -33.02
C LYS A 37 23.00 -35.51 -32.86
N GLU A 38 22.65 -36.77 -32.65
CA GLU A 38 21.28 -37.19 -32.38
C GLU A 38 20.77 -36.56 -31.07
N ASN A 39 21.55 -36.64 -30.00
CA ASN A 39 21.21 -36.01 -28.72
C ASN A 39 21.03 -34.49 -28.83
N ILE A 40 21.92 -33.79 -29.57
CA ILE A 40 21.78 -32.35 -29.80
C ILE A 40 20.49 -32.04 -30.55
N SER A 41 20.14 -32.83 -31.56
CA SER A 41 18.90 -32.66 -32.32
C SER A 41 17.67 -32.82 -31.43
N THR A 42 17.64 -33.89 -30.63
CA THR A 42 16.56 -34.14 -29.65
C THR A 42 16.47 -33.02 -28.61
N MET A 43 17.62 -32.53 -28.11
CA MET A 43 17.64 -31.41 -27.16
C MET A 43 17.13 -30.10 -27.78
N GLN A 44 17.42 -29.85 -29.06
CA GLN A 44 16.91 -28.69 -29.79
C GLN A 44 15.39 -28.75 -29.97
N GLU A 45 14.85 -29.92 -30.31
CA GLU A 45 13.40 -30.14 -30.41
C GLU A 45 12.70 -29.95 -29.05
N ASN A 46 13.25 -30.52 -27.98
CA ASN A 46 12.74 -30.34 -26.63
C ASN A 46 12.77 -28.86 -26.19
N LEU A 47 13.83 -28.13 -26.53
CA LEU A 47 13.96 -26.71 -26.24
C LEU A 47 12.89 -25.89 -26.97
N LEU A 48 12.64 -26.21 -28.25
CA LEU A 48 11.61 -25.53 -29.03
C LEU A 48 10.21 -25.80 -28.44
N SER A 49 9.90 -27.07 -28.17
CA SER A 49 8.63 -27.48 -27.54
C SER A 49 8.42 -26.78 -26.18
N THR A 50 9.43 -26.77 -25.32
CA THR A 50 9.35 -26.12 -24.00
C THR A 50 9.10 -24.61 -24.12
N LYS A 51 9.71 -23.95 -25.13
CA LYS A 51 9.47 -22.52 -25.38
C LYS A 51 8.03 -22.25 -25.82
N GLU A 52 7.48 -23.10 -26.69
CA GLU A 52 6.08 -22.99 -27.13
C GLU A 52 5.10 -23.19 -25.97
N GLU A 53 5.36 -24.18 -25.11
CA GLU A 53 4.57 -24.40 -23.89
C GLU A 53 4.64 -23.20 -22.94
N LEU A 54 5.82 -22.63 -22.73
CA LEU A 54 6.00 -21.46 -21.88
C LEU A 54 5.18 -20.27 -22.40
N GLU A 55 5.22 -19.98 -23.70
CA GLU A 55 4.45 -18.89 -24.29
C GLU A 55 2.93 -19.15 -24.20
N ARG A 56 2.51 -20.41 -24.36
CA ARG A 56 1.10 -20.79 -24.16
C ARG A 56 0.66 -20.59 -22.71
N ILE A 57 1.46 -20.99 -21.73
CA ILE A 57 1.18 -20.81 -20.29
C ILE A 57 1.12 -19.32 -19.96
N LYS A 58 2.07 -18.50 -20.44
CA LYS A 58 2.04 -17.04 -20.26
C LYS A 58 0.75 -16.43 -20.80
N SER A 59 0.33 -16.83 -22.01
CA SER A 59 -0.91 -16.36 -22.62
C SER A 59 -2.14 -16.75 -21.81
N LEU A 60 -2.23 -18.01 -21.37
CA LEU A 60 -3.32 -18.49 -20.49
C LEU A 60 -3.35 -17.72 -19.17
N PHE A 61 -2.20 -17.52 -18.54
CA PHE A 61 -2.08 -16.75 -17.29
C PHE A 61 -2.53 -15.30 -17.47
N ASN A 62 -2.13 -14.64 -18.56
CA ASN A 62 -2.56 -13.28 -18.87
C ASN A 62 -4.07 -13.18 -19.10
N ASN A 63 -4.66 -14.16 -19.79
CA ASN A 63 -6.10 -14.21 -20.02
C ASN A 63 -6.89 -14.47 -18.74
N LEU A 64 -6.42 -15.40 -17.88
CA LEU A 64 -7.03 -15.67 -16.58
C LEU A 64 -6.97 -14.44 -15.67
N THR A 65 -5.82 -13.77 -15.62
CA THR A 65 -5.64 -12.52 -14.86
C THR A 65 -6.60 -11.46 -15.37
N ARG A 66 -6.65 -11.20 -16.69
CA ARG A 66 -7.57 -10.23 -17.29
C ARG A 66 -9.04 -10.56 -17.01
N SER A 67 -9.42 -11.83 -17.12
CA SER A 67 -10.79 -12.28 -16.81
C SER A 67 -11.14 -12.00 -15.35
N LYS A 68 -10.22 -12.28 -14.42
CA LYS A 68 -10.42 -12.01 -12.99
C LYS A 68 -10.51 -10.50 -12.72
N GLU A 69 -9.64 -9.68 -13.33
CA GLU A 69 -9.73 -8.21 -13.23
C GLU A 69 -11.07 -7.69 -13.76
N SER A 70 -11.57 -8.22 -14.88
CA SER A 70 -12.81 -7.76 -15.49
C SER A 70 -14.07 -8.00 -14.65
N THR A 71 -13.98 -8.88 -13.65
CA THR A 71 -15.09 -9.16 -12.71
C THR A 71 -15.10 -8.28 -11.48
N LEU A 72 -14.02 -7.51 -11.23
CA LEU A 72 -13.94 -6.63 -10.08
C LEU A 72 -14.77 -5.37 -10.32
N ARG A 73 -15.50 -4.94 -9.29
CA ARG A 73 -16.37 -3.76 -9.34
C ARG A 73 -15.94 -2.69 -8.36
N ASN A 74 -16.27 -1.45 -8.70
CA ASN A 74 -16.18 -0.33 -7.76
C ASN A 74 -17.27 -0.48 -6.69
N PRO A 75 -16.95 -0.41 -5.37
CA PRO A 75 -17.96 -0.41 -4.31
C PRO A 75 -18.69 0.94 -4.23
N SER A 76 -19.86 0.98 -3.61
CA SER A 76 -20.35 2.23 -2.98
C SER A 76 -19.56 2.52 -1.70
N TRP A 77 -19.63 3.76 -1.19
CA TRP A 77 -19.00 4.10 0.08
C TRP A 77 -19.50 3.22 1.24
N GLU A 78 -20.80 2.98 1.32
CA GLU A 78 -21.37 2.13 2.38
C GLU A 78 -20.92 0.67 2.29
N GLU A 79 -20.81 0.11 1.07
CA GLU A 79 -20.25 -1.24 0.87
C GLU A 79 -18.78 -1.31 1.27
N LEU A 80 -17.99 -0.31 0.90
CA LEU A 80 -16.57 -0.23 1.27
C LEU A 80 -16.42 -0.14 2.79
N LYS A 81 -17.19 0.74 3.44
CA LYS A 81 -17.17 0.90 4.89
C LYS A 81 -17.54 -0.39 5.61
N THR A 82 -18.63 -1.04 5.20
CA THR A 82 -19.06 -2.33 5.76
C THR A 82 -17.99 -3.41 5.62
N PHE A 83 -17.29 -3.44 4.47
CA PHE A 83 -16.19 -4.36 4.26
C PHE A 83 -15.00 -4.08 5.19
N LEU A 84 -14.58 -2.82 5.31
CA LEU A 84 -13.47 -2.43 6.18
C LEU A 84 -13.77 -2.75 7.65
N GLU A 85 -14.99 -2.49 8.12
CA GLU A 85 -15.41 -2.80 9.49
C GLU A 85 -15.40 -4.32 9.80
N ALA A 86 -15.63 -5.16 8.79
CA ALA A 86 -15.59 -6.62 8.90
C ALA A 86 -14.19 -7.21 8.70
N ASP A 87 -13.32 -6.49 8.00
CA ASP A 87 -11.93 -6.87 7.77
C ASP A 87 -11.08 -6.66 9.03
N ASP A 88 -10.07 -7.51 9.22
CA ASP A 88 -9.17 -7.43 10.39
C ASP A 88 -7.71 -7.11 10.02
N THR A 89 -7.46 -6.61 8.80
CA THR A 89 -6.09 -6.29 8.35
C THR A 89 -5.44 -5.26 9.28
N ASN A 90 -6.19 -4.25 9.74
CA ASN A 90 -5.73 -3.25 10.72
C ASN A 90 -5.34 -3.83 12.09
N LYS A 91 -5.81 -5.04 12.42
CA LYS A 91 -5.51 -5.74 13.68
C LYS A 91 -4.30 -6.66 13.57
N LEU A 92 -3.71 -6.81 12.38
CA LEU A 92 -2.44 -7.50 12.23
C LEU A 92 -1.33 -6.71 12.96
N VAL A 93 -0.35 -7.44 13.47
CA VAL A 93 0.76 -6.87 14.24
C VAL A 93 1.77 -6.24 13.29
N TYR A 94 2.03 -4.95 13.46
CA TYR A 94 3.08 -4.25 12.74
C TYR A 94 4.46 -4.76 13.17
N ASN A 95 5.30 -5.09 12.18
CA ASN A 95 6.69 -5.46 12.40
C ASN A 95 7.53 -4.89 11.25
N GLU A 96 8.35 -3.88 11.55
CA GLU A 96 9.18 -3.18 10.56
C GLU A 96 10.06 -4.13 9.69
N LYS A 97 10.44 -5.31 10.21
CA LYS A 97 11.30 -6.26 9.49
C LYS A 97 10.55 -7.27 8.64
N SER A 98 9.27 -7.51 8.91
CA SER A 98 8.53 -8.62 8.28
C SER A 98 7.12 -8.28 7.80
N PHE A 99 6.49 -7.24 8.37
CA PHE A 99 5.12 -6.86 8.09
C PHE A 99 4.93 -5.36 8.38
N ASP A 100 5.40 -4.53 7.46
CA ASP A 100 5.28 -3.07 7.48
C ASP A 100 4.07 -2.61 6.65
N CYS A 101 3.98 -1.30 6.34
CA CYS A 101 2.91 -0.72 5.52
C CYS A 101 2.69 -1.48 4.19
N THR A 102 3.75 -2.02 3.58
CA THR A 102 3.66 -2.84 2.37
C THR A 102 2.83 -4.10 2.61
N GLY A 103 3.09 -4.79 3.73
CA GLY A 103 2.36 -5.99 4.14
C GLY A 103 0.87 -5.73 4.35
N PHE A 104 0.53 -4.64 5.06
CA PHE A 104 -0.86 -4.23 5.27
C PHE A 104 -1.58 -3.90 3.95
N ALA A 105 -0.96 -3.08 3.10
CA ALA A 105 -1.55 -2.67 1.83
C ALA A 105 -1.79 -3.87 0.88
N LEU A 106 -0.87 -4.84 0.87
CA LEU A 106 -0.99 -6.07 0.08
C LEU A 106 -2.07 -7.01 0.62
N GLU A 107 -2.20 -7.14 1.95
CA GLU A 107 -3.21 -8.01 2.55
C GLU A 107 -4.62 -7.44 2.32
N LEU A 108 -4.82 -6.13 2.50
CA LEU A 108 -6.11 -5.50 2.18
C LEU A 108 -6.43 -5.61 0.70
N PHE A 109 -5.45 -5.38 -0.18
CA PHE A 109 -5.62 -5.56 -1.63
C PHE A 109 -6.13 -6.97 -1.96
N LYS A 110 -5.48 -8.02 -1.42
CA LYS A 110 -5.88 -9.40 -1.61
C LYS A 110 -7.31 -9.67 -1.12
N ARG A 111 -7.66 -9.19 0.07
CA ARG A 111 -8.96 -9.44 0.70
C ARG A 111 -10.10 -8.67 0.04
N ALA A 112 -9.88 -7.42 -0.34
CA ALA A 112 -10.85 -6.63 -1.09
C ALA A 112 -11.16 -7.29 -2.45
N ARG A 113 -10.13 -7.77 -3.16
CA ARG A 113 -10.32 -8.49 -4.44
C ARG A 113 -11.02 -9.83 -4.27
N ALA A 114 -10.78 -10.54 -3.16
CA ALA A 114 -11.53 -11.75 -2.82
C ALA A 114 -13.02 -11.46 -2.57
N ASN A 115 -13.37 -10.25 -2.16
CA ASN A 115 -14.74 -9.75 -2.01
C ASN A 115 -15.28 -9.09 -3.30
N GLY A 116 -14.57 -9.21 -4.43
CA GLY A 116 -15.01 -8.69 -5.73
C GLY A 116 -14.82 -7.19 -5.91
N PHE A 117 -14.10 -6.51 -5.01
CA PHE A 117 -13.84 -5.08 -5.15
C PHE A 117 -12.61 -4.80 -5.99
N ARG A 118 -12.74 -3.79 -6.84
CA ARG A 118 -11.62 -3.13 -7.50
C ARG A 118 -10.94 -2.22 -6.49
N VAL A 119 -9.64 -2.45 -6.29
CA VAL A 119 -8.79 -1.75 -5.33
C VAL A 119 -7.43 -1.55 -5.99
N GLY A 120 -6.78 -0.43 -5.72
CA GLY A 120 -5.39 -0.19 -6.09
C GLY A 120 -4.48 -0.13 -4.87
N ILE A 121 -3.19 -0.26 -5.11
CA ILE A 121 -2.12 0.06 -4.16
C ILE A 121 -1.61 1.45 -4.48
N VAL A 122 -1.35 2.25 -3.45
CA VAL A 122 -0.82 3.60 -3.56
C VAL A 122 0.52 3.66 -2.89
N GLU A 123 1.52 4.16 -3.61
CA GLU A 123 2.83 4.51 -3.08
C GLU A 123 2.92 6.03 -2.96
N LEU A 124 3.17 6.50 -1.74
CA LEU A 124 3.46 7.90 -1.43
C LEU A 124 4.95 8.07 -1.25
N VAL A 125 5.52 9.07 -1.91
CA VAL A 125 6.91 9.50 -1.67
C VAL A 125 6.87 10.89 -1.06
N PHE A 126 7.63 11.10 0.02
CA PHE A 126 7.73 12.39 0.69
C PHE A 126 8.95 13.20 0.23
N GLU A 127 8.91 14.52 0.40
CA GLU A 127 9.98 15.43 -0.04
C GLU A 127 11.33 15.16 0.63
N ASP A 128 11.32 14.70 1.88
CA ASP A 128 12.55 14.40 2.60
C ASP A 128 13.24 13.08 2.17
N ASN A 129 12.62 12.34 1.23
CA ASN A 129 13.07 11.05 0.69
C ASN A 129 13.40 9.99 1.75
N ARG A 130 12.94 10.14 3.01
CA ARG A 130 13.33 9.24 4.11
C ARG A 130 12.37 8.06 4.33
N SER A 131 11.19 8.07 3.72
CA SER A 131 10.25 6.95 3.76
C SER A 131 9.29 7.04 2.58
N ALA A 132 8.97 5.90 1.97
CA ALA A 132 7.75 5.75 1.19
C ALA A 132 6.66 5.20 2.13
N HIS A 133 5.40 5.53 1.88
CA HIS A 133 4.26 4.94 2.59
C HIS A 133 3.32 4.26 1.61
N LEU A 134 2.89 3.04 1.93
CA LEU A 134 1.99 2.26 1.09
C LEU A 134 0.61 2.16 1.74
N LEU A 135 -0.42 2.41 0.94
CA LEU A 135 -1.82 2.31 1.34
C LEU A 135 -2.68 1.84 0.15
N ASN A 136 -4.01 1.84 0.30
CA ASN A 136 -4.92 1.40 -0.75
C ASN A 136 -5.79 2.54 -1.27
N VAL A 137 -6.31 2.36 -2.49
CA VAL A 137 -7.27 3.29 -3.11
C VAL A 137 -8.45 2.54 -3.69
N PHE A 138 -9.63 3.11 -3.47
CA PHE A 138 -10.88 2.62 -4.02
C PHE A 138 -11.52 3.73 -4.85
N GLN A 139 -11.96 3.38 -6.06
CA GLN A 139 -12.91 4.22 -6.79
C GLN A 139 -14.30 3.83 -6.29
N THR A 140 -14.96 4.70 -5.52
CA THR A 140 -16.35 4.48 -5.14
C THR A 140 -17.29 4.93 -6.26
N THR A 141 -18.50 4.38 -6.26
CA THR A 141 -19.54 4.69 -7.26
C THR A 141 -20.28 6.00 -6.96
N ASP A 142 -20.26 6.46 -5.71
CA ASP A 142 -21.08 7.56 -5.19
C ASP A 142 -20.28 8.71 -4.53
N ARG A 143 -19.02 8.47 -4.12
CA ARG A 143 -18.19 9.47 -3.43
C ARG A 143 -16.84 9.75 -4.09
N GLY A 144 -16.58 9.17 -5.26
CA GLY A 144 -15.32 9.34 -5.98
C GLY A 144 -14.18 8.50 -5.39
N VAL A 145 -12.95 9.01 -5.51
CA VAL A 145 -11.74 8.30 -5.07
C VAL A 145 -11.60 8.42 -3.54
N VAL A 146 -11.33 7.30 -2.88
CA VAL A 146 -11.06 7.23 -1.45
C VAL A 146 -9.76 6.48 -1.20
N PHE A 147 -8.89 7.07 -0.39
CA PHE A 147 -7.66 6.45 0.07
C PHE A 147 -7.89 5.83 1.45
N ILE A 148 -7.46 4.59 1.63
CA ILE A 148 -7.65 3.82 2.86
C ILE A 148 -6.29 3.35 3.36
N ASP A 149 -6.00 3.69 4.61
CA ASP A 149 -4.80 3.29 5.32
C ASP A 149 -5.18 2.38 6.49
N VAL A 150 -4.83 1.10 6.34
CA VAL A 150 -5.08 0.05 7.34
C VAL A 150 -3.81 -0.34 8.07
N THR A 151 -2.76 0.48 7.99
CA THR A 151 -1.49 0.17 8.67
C THR A 151 -1.74 0.06 10.17
N GLY A 152 -1.50 -1.15 10.69
CA GLY A 152 -1.72 -1.50 12.08
C GLY A 152 -0.66 -0.90 13.01
N ASN A 153 -0.60 -1.43 14.22
CA ASN A 153 0.40 -1.06 15.22
C ASN A 153 1.06 -2.31 15.81
N GLU A 154 2.11 -2.12 16.61
CA GLU A 154 2.88 -3.21 17.23
C GLU A 154 2.04 -4.07 18.20
N ASN A 155 0.86 -3.60 18.60
CA ASN A 155 -0.03 -4.29 19.53
C ASN A 155 -1.17 -5.05 18.83
N GLY A 156 -1.31 -4.95 17.50
CA GLY A 156 -2.44 -5.55 16.77
C GLY A 156 -3.79 -4.89 17.10
N THR A 157 -3.78 -3.62 17.50
CA THR A 157 -4.98 -2.83 17.84
C THR A 157 -5.14 -1.62 16.92
N GLY A 158 -4.66 -1.73 15.68
CA GLY A 158 -4.78 -0.66 14.71
C GLY A 158 -6.24 -0.37 14.33
N LYS A 159 -6.44 0.75 13.64
CA LYS A 159 -7.74 1.21 13.15
C LYS A 159 -7.64 1.46 11.65
N ASP A 160 -8.73 1.21 10.95
CA ASP A 160 -8.87 1.67 9.56
C ASP A 160 -8.99 3.18 9.54
N LYS A 161 -8.32 3.81 8.58
CA LYS A 161 -8.29 5.27 8.45
C LYS A 161 -8.54 5.66 7.00
N VAL A 162 -9.16 6.82 6.84
CA VAL A 162 -9.19 7.51 5.55
C VAL A 162 -7.91 8.32 5.42
N GLY A 163 -7.18 8.10 4.33
CA GLY A 163 -6.01 8.88 3.94
C GLY A 163 -6.40 10.13 3.16
N TYR A 164 -5.73 11.24 3.45
CA TYR A 164 -5.87 12.52 2.77
C TYR A 164 -4.54 12.85 2.10
N VAL A 165 -4.55 12.79 0.77
CA VAL A 165 -3.36 12.86 -0.07
C VAL A 165 -3.50 14.02 -1.05
N GLU A 166 -2.57 14.96 -1.01
CA GLU A 166 -2.43 16.05 -1.98
C GLU A 166 -0.95 16.37 -2.16
N VAL A 167 -0.48 16.44 -3.41
CA VAL A 167 0.93 16.75 -3.69
C VAL A 167 1.27 18.15 -3.19
N GLY A 168 2.40 18.29 -2.50
CA GLY A 168 2.82 19.53 -1.84
C GLY A 168 2.15 19.77 -0.48
N LYS A 169 1.30 18.84 0.00
CA LYS A 169 0.73 18.88 1.35
C LYS A 169 1.22 17.70 2.20
N PRO A 170 1.28 17.85 3.53
CA PRO A 170 1.46 16.73 4.46
C PRO A 170 0.45 15.61 4.22
N TYR A 171 0.87 14.34 4.37
CA TYR A 171 -0.09 13.23 4.38
C TYR A 171 -0.85 13.22 5.71
N GLY A 172 -2.18 13.20 5.62
CA GLY A 172 -3.08 13.19 6.77
C GLY A 172 -3.94 11.94 6.82
N THR A 173 -4.36 11.51 8.00
CA THR A 173 -5.34 10.43 8.17
C THR A 173 -6.37 10.79 9.22
N ILE A 174 -7.60 10.31 9.06
CA ILE A 174 -8.65 10.34 10.09
C ILE A 174 -9.19 8.93 10.27
N ASP A 175 -9.37 8.49 11.52
CA ASP A 175 -9.98 7.20 11.84
C ASP A 175 -11.34 7.05 11.13
N LEU A 176 -11.58 5.90 10.51
CA LEU A 176 -12.77 5.62 9.69
C LEU A 176 -14.08 5.87 10.46
N GLU A 177 -14.11 5.50 11.75
CA GLU A 177 -15.25 5.71 12.65
C GLU A 177 -15.59 7.18 12.91
N ASN A 178 -14.63 8.09 12.67
CA ASN A 178 -14.74 9.52 12.97
C ASN A 178 -15.05 10.37 11.72
N ILE A 179 -15.27 9.75 10.56
CA ILE A 179 -15.70 10.43 9.34
C ILE A 179 -17.19 10.81 9.45
N ARG A 180 -17.50 12.10 9.33
CA ARG A 180 -18.84 12.66 9.50
C ARG A 180 -19.16 13.68 8.40
N GLU A 181 -20.36 13.63 7.84
CA GLU A 181 -20.79 14.61 6.83
C GLU A 181 -21.14 15.97 7.43
N MET A 182 -21.74 15.95 8.63
CA MET A 182 -22.09 17.13 9.39
C MET A 182 -20.98 17.42 10.40
N PHE A 183 -20.48 18.66 10.39
CA PHE A 183 -19.37 19.08 11.24
C PHE A 183 -19.68 20.38 11.97
N ILE A 184 -19.00 20.59 13.10
CA ILE A 184 -19.07 21.85 13.85
C ILE A 184 -18.31 22.91 13.06
N ASP A 185 -18.91 24.09 12.86
CA ASP A 185 -18.19 25.20 12.22
C ASP A 185 -17.11 25.74 13.16
N CYS A 186 -15.87 25.37 12.89
CA CYS A 186 -14.70 25.75 13.67
C CYS A 186 -13.97 26.99 13.12
N THR A 187 -14.63 27.77 12.25
CA THR A 187 -14.09 29.06 11.79
C THR A 187 -14.36 30.22 12.76
N ILE A 188 -15.02 29.91 13.89
CA ILE A 188 -15.40 30.85 14.94
C ILE A 188 -14.25 31.19 15.88
N SER A 189 -14.38 32.31 16.58
CA SER A 189 -13.51 32.68 17.70
C SER A 189 -13.92 32.00 19.01
N CYS A 190 -13.02 31.91 19.98
CA CYS A 190 -13.32 31.32 21.28
C CYS A 190 -14.47 32.00 22.02
N SER A 191 -14.61 33.33 21.88
CA SER A 191 -15.71 34.08 22.49
C SER A 191 -17.10 33.63 22.00
N GLU A 192 -17.18 33.13 20.76
CA GLU A 192 -18.43 32.66 20.16
C GLU A 192 -18.88 31.32 20.71
N LEU A 193 -17.98 30.55 21.33
CA LEU A 193 -18.35 29.33 22.06
C LEU A 193 -19.25 29.63 23.27
N SER A 194 -19.36 30.89 23.71
CA SER A 194 -20.37 31.27 24.71
C SER A 194 -21.82 31.32 24.17
N ARG A 195 -22.03 31.05 22.88
CA ARG A 195 -23.33 31.03 22.18
C ARG A 195 -23.62 29.64 21.61
N ALA A 196 -24.74 29.46 20.90
CA ALA A 196 -25.04 28.19 20.24
C ALA A 196 -24.05 27.87 19.11
N LEU A 197 -23.64 26.60 18.98
CA LEU A 197 -22.79 26.14 17.89
C LEU A 197 -23.54 26.10 16.55
N ASN A 198 -22.82 26.45 15.50
CA ASN A 198 -23.27 26.26 14.12
C ASN A 198 -22.67 24.99 13.54
N TYR A 199 -23.38 24.41 12.57
CA TYR A 199 -22.96 23.21 11.86
C TYR A 199 -22.92 23.48 10.36
N ALA A 200 -22.00 22.81 9.68
CA ALA A 200 -21.83 22.90 8.24
C ALA A 200 -21.72 21.50 7.62
N TYR A 201 -21.76 21.45 6.28
CA TYR A 201 -21.75 20.23 5.49
C TYR A 201 -20.65 20.28 4.44
N TYR A 202 -19.86 19.21 4.34
CA TYR A 202 -18.86 19.07 3.27
C TYR A 202 -19.45 18.25 2.13
N SER A 203 -19.37 18.79 0.91
CA SER A 203 -19.78 18.07 -0.29
C SER A 203 -18.87 16.86 -0.58
N ASN A 204 -17.60 16.95 -0.20
CA ASN A 204 -16.62 15.87 -0.35
C ASN A 204 -15.81 15.69 0.95
N ILE A 205 -16.23 14.74 1.77
CA ILE A 205 -15.57 14.31 3.01
C ILE A 205 -14.21 13.63 2.79
N PHE A 206 -13.83 13.35 1.53
CA PHE A 206 -12.52 12.77 1.17
C PHE A 206 -11.56 13.81 0.56
N SER A 207 -11.93 15.09 0.59
CA SER A 207 -11.07 16.17 0.12
C SER A 207 -10.05 16.60 1.18
N TYR A 208 -8.90 17.12 0.75
CA TYR A 208 -7.92 17.70 1.68
C TYR A 208 -8.50 18.89 2.46
N ASN A 209 -9.44 19.64 1.87
CA ASN A 209 -10.15 20.72 2.55
C ASN A 209 -10.95 20.23 3.78
N TYR A 210 -11.58 19.06 3.67
CA TYR A 210 -12.26 18.43 4.82
C TYR A 210 -11.24 18.12 5.93
N PHE A 211 -10.10 17.52 5.59
CA PHE A 211 -9.03 17.24 6.55
C PHE A 211 -8.51 18.51 7.24
N SER A 212 -8.22 19.57 6.48
CA SER A 212 -7.80 20.87 7.04
C SER A 212 -8.86 21.49 7.95
N ALA A 213 -10.15 21.27 7.68
CA ALA A 213 -11.21 21.77 8.56
C ALA A 213 -11.23 21.05 9.91
N VAL A 214 -10.99 19.73 9.92
CA VAL A 214 -10.85 18.95 11.17
C VAL A 214 -9.59 19.38 11.92
N GLU A 215 -8.48 19.64 11.22
CA GLU A 215 -7.24 20.19 11.80
C GLU A 215 -7.52 21.55 12.47
N ASN A 216 -8.26 22.44 11.81
CA ASN A 216 -8.66 23.73 12.38
C ASN A 216 -9.54 23.57 13.63
N CYS A 217 -10.44 22.58 13.66
CA CYS A 217 -11.24 22.28 14.85
C CYS A 217 -10.38 21.86 16.06
N ILE A 218 -9.33 21.07 15.83
CA ILE A 218 -8.39 20.68 16.89
C ILE A 218 -7.67 21.90 17.44
N GLU A 219 -7.16 22.77 16.56
CA GLU A 219 -6.46 23.99 16.98
C GLU A 219 -7.39 24.97 17.70
N LEU A 220 -8.63 25.12 17.23
CA LEU A 220 -9.66 25.88 17.93
C LEU A 220 -9.90 25.31 19.33
N TYR A 221 -10.12 24.00 19.46
CA TYR A 221 -10.36 23.36 20.75
C TYR A 221 -9.20 23.60 21.72
N LYS A 222 -7.95 23.35 21.30
CA LYS A 222 -6.75 23.58 22.13
C LYS A 222 -6.68 25.02 22.61
N HIS A 223 -6.78 25.97 21.68
CA HIS A 223 -6.69 27.39 21.98
C HIS A 223 -7.83 27.85 22.92
N CYS A 224 -9.06 27.40 22.67
CA CYS A 224 -10.21 27.86 23.43
C CYS A 224 -10.37 27.23 24.80
N VAL A 225 -9.73 26.08 25.08
CA VAL A 225 -9.59 25.57 26.45
C VAL A 225 -8.78 26.54 27.30
N ASP A 226 -7.65 27.03 26.78
CA ASP A 226 -6.81 27.99 27.50
C ASP A 226 -7.52 29.33 27.72
N GLU A 227 -8.20 29.85 26.71
CA GLU A 227 -8.97 31.09 26.82
C GLU A 227 -10.16 30.95 27.78
N TYR A 228 -10.84 29.80 27.79
CA TYR A 228 -11.89 29.52 28.76
C TYR A 228 -11.37 29.52 30.20
N ASN A 229 -10.23 28.87 30.44
CA ASN A 229 -9.62 28.83 31.77
C ASN A 229 -9.27 30.24 32.28
N LYS A 230 -8.72 31.10 31.42
CA LYS A 230 -8.48 32.52 31.74
C LYS A 230 -9.78 33.27 32.03
N ALA A 231 -10.82 33.07 31.21
CA ALA A 231 -12.11 33.72 31.39
C ALA A 231 -12.79 33.33 32.73
N VAL A 232 -12.66 32.06 33.14
CA VAL A 232 -13.12 31.57 34.46
C VAL A 232 -12.31 32.19 35.60
N GLU A 233 -10.99 32.28 35.46
CA GLU A 233 -10.14 32.93 36.47
C GLU A 233 -10.52 34.41 36.66
N ASP A 234 -10.74 35.14 35.57
CA ASP A 234 -11.18 36.53 35.62
C ASP A 234 -12.59 36.68 36.20
N PHE A 235 -13.48 35.73 35.93
CA PHE A 235 -14.82 35.72 36.51
C PHE A 235 -14.76 35.54 38.02
N ASN A 236 -13.95 34.59 38.49
CA ASN A 236 -13.74 34.36 39.91
C ASN A 236 -13.10 35.55 40.64
N LYS A 237 -12.34 36.39 39.94
CA LYS A 237 -11.76 37.64 40.46
C LYS A 237 -12.69 38.85 40.33
N GLY A 238 -13.90 38.70 39.78
CA GLY A 238 -14.83 39.82 39.53
C GLY A 238 -14.38 40.78 38.42
N ARG A 239 -13.49 40.32 37.51
CA ARG A 239 -12.93 41.12 36.41
C ARG A 239 -13.53 40.78 35.04
N SER A 240 -14.31 39.70 34.95
CA SER A 240 -14.87 39.20 33.69
C SER A 240 -16.13 39.96 33.27
N SER A 241 -16.30 40.10 31.95
CA SER A 241 -17.52 40.57 31.31
C SER A 241 -18.54 39.45 31.04
N TYR A 242 -18.16 38.18 31.24
CA TYR A 242 -19.03 37.04 31.02
C TYR A 242 -19.95 36.79 32.21
N THR A 243 -21.19 36.40 31.90
CA THR A 243 -22.12 35.84 32.88
C THR A 243 -21.80 34.36 33.15
N PHE A 244 -22.24 33.85 34.30
CA PHE A 244 -22.15 32.41 34.60
C PHE A 244 -22.79 31.53 33.51
N SER A 245 -23.93 31.96 32.96
CA SER A 245 -24.63 31.23 31.88
C SER A 245 -23.81 31.17 30.59
N GLN A 246 -23.10 32.24 30.24
CA GLN A 246 -22.19 32.26 29.08
C GLN A 246 -20.99 31.34 29.28
N LEU A 247 -20.37 31.34 30.48
CA LEU A 247 -19.28 30.43 30.80
C LEU A 247 -19.75 28.96 30.78
N ASN A 248 -20.93 28.68 31.31
CA ASN A 248 -21.51 27.33 31.26
C ASN A 248 -21.78 26.87 29.82
N THR A 249 -22.30 27.77 28.97
CA THR A 249 -22.51 27.49 27.54
C THR A 249 -21.19 27.19 26.83
N TRP A 250 -20.17 28.01 27.09
CA TRP A 250 -18.82 27.80 26.58
C TRP A 250 -18.26 26.44 27.00
N TYR A 251 -18.33 26.10 28.28
CA TYR A 251 -17.88 24.80 28.76
C TYR A 251 -18.57 23.64 28.03
N ASN A 252 -19.90 23.67 27.87
CA ASN A 252 -20.64 22.62 27.18
C ASN A 252 -20.24 22.51 25.70
N ASN A 253 -19.98 23.63 25.03
CA ASN A 253 -19.50 23.64 23.66
C ASN A 253 -18.07 23.12 23.54
N LEU A 254 -17.20 23.38 24.51
CA LEU A 254 -15.87 22.75 24.58
C LEU A 254 -15.97 21.24 24.78
N GLN A 255 -16.91 20.74 25.58
CA GLN A 255 -17.15 19.29 25.69
C GLN A 255 -17.63 18.70 24.35
N THR A 256 -18.50 19.44 23.65
CA THR A 256 -19.00 19.04 22.32
C THR A 256 -17.86 18.98 21.30
N LEU A 257 -17.01 20.01 21.26
CA LEU A 257 -15.81 20.05 20.42
C LEU A 257 -14.82 18.94 20.78
N ARG A 258 -14.58 18.70 22.09
CA ARG A 258 -13.73 17.61 22.55
C ARG A 258 -14.21 16.27 22.01
N ASN A 259 -15.49 15.97 22.14
CA ASN A 259 -16.07 14.72 21.63
C ASN A 259 -16.06 14.63 20.10
N TYR A 260 -15.99 15.76 19.41
CA TYR A 260 -15.88 15.82 17.95
C TYR A 260 -14.46 15.53 17.47
N VAL A 261 -13.42 16.01 18.17
CA VAL A 261 -12.01 15.91 17.71
C VAL A 261 -11.12 14.94 18.49
N VAL A 262 -11.61 14.39 19.60
CA VAL A 262 -10.90 13.42 20.45
C VAL A 262 -11.69 12.13 20.53
N SER A 263 -11.04 11.01 20.22
CA SER A 263 -11.55 9.66 20.48
C SER A 263 -10.69 9.03 21.57
N GLU A 264 -11.35 8.54 22.62
CA GLU A 264 -10.71 8.10 23.86
C GLU A 264 -9.83 9.20 24.49
N ASN A 265 -8.53 9.15 24.23
CA ASN A 265 -7.52 10.08 24.73
C ASN A 265 -6.61 10.64 23.62
N PHE A 266 -6.92 10.35 22.35
CA PHE A 266 -6.11 10.77 21.21
C PHE A 266 -6.94 11.62 20.26
N TYR A 267 -6.28 12.56 19.57
CA TYR A 267 -6.93 13.25 18.46
C TYR A 267 -7.28 12.25 17.37
N ILE A 268 -8.43 12.46 16.73
CA ILE A 268 -8.94 11.57 15.68
C ILE A 268 -8.12 11.60 14.38
N LEU A 269 -7.12 12.49 14.29
CA LEU A 269 -6.27 12.67 13.13
C LEU A 269 -4.79 12.41 13.45
N SER A 270 -4.07 11.91 12.45
CA SER A 270 -2.60 11.89 12.43
C SER A 270 -2.07 12.48 11.14
N LYS A 271 -0.81 12.94 11.17
CA LYS A 271 -0.18 13.66 10.07
C LYS A 271 1.31 13.36 10.00
N ILE A 272 1.83 13.21 8.79
CA ILE A 272 3.27 13.16 8.49
C ILE A 272 3.68 14.54 7.99
N ASP A 273 4.53 15.24 8.74
CA ASP A 273 4.88 16.64 8.47
C ASP A 273 5.57 16.86 7.12
N SER A 274 6.28 15.86 6.59
CA SER A 274 6.91 15.96 5.28
C SER A 274 5.85 15.97 4.17
N PRO A 275 5.88 16.96 3.25
CA PRO A 275 4.90 17.01 2.16
C PRO A 275 5.02 15.81 1.21
N VAL A 276 3.89 15.41 0.65
CA VAL A 276 3.82 14.42 -0.42
C VAL A 276 4.45 15.00 -1.68
N LYS A 277 5.52 14.36 -2.16
CA LYS A 277 6.24 14.69 -3.39
C LYS A 277 5.57 14.06 -4.61
N SER A 278 5.15 12.80 -4.51
CA SER A 278 4.49 12.09 -5.59
C SER A 278 3.55 11.01 -5.08
N VAL A 279 2.54 10.70 -5.90
CA VAL A 279 1.55 9.65 -5.66
C VAL A 279 1.55 8.73 -6.87
N GLN A 280 1.84 7.45 -6.67
CA GLN A 280 1.74 6.42 -7.71
C GLN A 280 0.62 5.45 -7.36
N ILE A 281 -0.28 5.20 -8.31
CA ILE A 281 -1.42 4.28 -8.14
C ILE A 281 -1.24 3.08 -9.06
N LEU A 282 -1.32 1.89 -8.48
CA LEU A 282 -1.26 0.59 -9.17
C LEU A 282 -2.62 -0.10 -8.99
N TRP A 283 -3.43 -0.13 -10.06
CA TRP A 283 -4.75 -0.78 -10.09
C TRP A 283 -4.68 -2.27 -10.37
#